data_AF-A0A352A583-F1
#
_entry.id   AF-A0A352A583-F1
#
_cell.length_a   1.000
_cell.length_b   1.000
_cell.length_c   1.000
_cell.angle_alpha   90.00
_cell.angle_beta   90.00
_cell.angle_gamma   90.00
#
_symmetry.space_group_name_H-M   'P 1'
#
loop_
_entity.id
_entity.type
_entity.pdbx_description
1 polymer ?
#
loop_
_entity_poly.entity_id
_entity_poly.type
_entity_poly.pdbx_seq_one_letter_code
_entity_poly.pdbx_strand_id
1 'polypeptide(L)' 'MKIEEVKKYMARNIKIDYEGGRYTVTACILRIRDGQWYYQLELKEVGVNSVLIVAMDKVESKLED' A
#
# COMPACT_ATOMS: atom_id res chain seq x y z
N MET A 1 0.63 -5.55 5.29
CA MET A 1 1.96 -5.49 4.65
C MET A 1 2.94 -4.97 5.68
N LYS A 2 4.19 -5.47 5.70
CA LYS A 2 5.22 -4.96 6.62
C LYS A 2 5.96 -3.77 6.02
N ILE A 3 6.47 -2.88 6.87
CA ILE A 3 7.14 -1.64 6.42
C ILE A 3 8.39 -1.93 5.58
N GLU A 4 9.12 -3.03 5.83
CA GLU A 4 10.25 -3.45 5.00
C GLU A 4 9.84 -3.79 3.55
N GLU A 5 8.63 -4.33 3.35
CA GLU A 5 8.12 -4.70 2.04
C GLU A 5 7.69 -3.47 1.25
N VAL A 6 7.07 -2.48 1.90
CA VAL A 6 6.54 -1.27 1.25
C VAL A 6 7.60 -0.58 0.38
N LYS A 7 8.84 -0.48 0.86
CA LYS A 7 9.96 0.08 0.08
C LYS A 7 10.25 -0.74 -1.19
N LYS A 8 10.25 -2.07 -1.10
CA LYS A 8 10.42 -2.98 -2.25
C LYS A 8 9.29 -2.80 -3.26
N TYR A 9 8.05 -2.72 -2.78
CA TYR A 9 6.86 -2.58 -3.64
C TYR A 9 6.86 -1.25 -4.38
N MET A 10 7.20 -0.15 -3.71
CA MET A 10 7.35 1.17 -4.36
C MET A 10 8.50 1.17 -5.37
N ALA A 11 9.69 0.70 -4.99
CA ALA A 11 10.87 0.76 -5.85
C ALA A 11 10.77 -0.11 -7.12
N ARG A 12 10.09 -1.26 -7.02
CA ARG A 12 9.91 -2.21 -8.13
C ARG A 12 8.57 -2.08 -8.83
N ASN A 13 7.72 -1.14 -8.41
CA ASN A 13 6.37 -0.96 -8.91
C ASN A 13 5.55 -2.27 -8.93
N ILE A 14 5.67 -3.05 -7.84
CA ILE A 14 5.02 -4.36 -7.72
C ILE A 14 3.51 -4.14 -7.67
N LYS A 15 2.79 -4.89 -8.51
CA LYS A 15 1.33 -4.87 -8.55
C LYS A 15 0.76 -5.70 -7.40
N ILE A 16 -0.24 -5.18 -6.73
CA ILE A 16 -1.00 -5.86 -5.67
C ILE A 16 -2.47 -5.93 -6.03
N ASP A 17 -3.14 -6.96 -5.54
CA ASP A 17 -4.60 -7.06 -5.60
C ASP A 17 -5.18 -6.60 -4.26
N TYR A 18 -6.13 -5.68 -4.29
CA TYR A 18 -6.81 -5.14 -3.11
C TYR A 18 -8.27 -4.85 -3.45
N GLU A 19 -9.21 -5.34 -2.63
CA GLU A 19 -10.67 -5.13 -2.82
C GLU A 19 -11.18 -5.33 -4.27
N GLY A 20 -10.61 -6.31 -4.98
CA GLY A 20 -11.00 -6.64 -6.36
C GLY A 20 -10.38 -5.78 -7.47
N GLY A 21 -9.58 -4.77 -7.11
CA GLY A 21 -8.78 -3.97 -8.04
C GLY A 21 -7.30 -4.31 -8.00
N ARG A 22 -6.56 -3.85 -9.02
CA ARG A 22 -5.11 -4.01 -9.12
C ARG A 22 -4.41 -2.67 -8.98
N TYR A 23 -3.47 -2.59 -8.05
CA TYR A 23 -2.84 -1.34 -7.64
C TYR A 23 -1.31 -1.45 -7.60
N THR A 24 -0.63 -0.30 -7.54
CA THR A 24 0.77 -0.20 -7.13
C THR A 24 0.88 0.70 -5.90
N VAL A 25 1.80 0.38 -5.01
CA VAL A 25 2.08 1.23 -3.84
C VAL A 25 2.94 2.40 -4.27
N THR A 26 2.50 3.63 -4.02
CA THR A 26 3.19 4.86 -4.44
C THR A 26 3.69 5.70 -3.28
N ALA A 27 3.07 5.58 -2.10
CA ALA A 27 3.52 6.26 -0.89
C ALA A 27 3.20 5.47 0.38
N CYS A 28 3.98 5.75 1.43
CA CYS A 28 3.72 5.31 2.80
C CYS A 28 3.59 6.54 3.69
N ILE A 29 2.49 6.64 4.42
CA ILE A 29 2.11 7.81 5.20
C ILE A 29 2.06 7.40 6.67
N LEU A 30 2.90 8.03 7.50
CA LEU A 30 2.84 7.88 8.95
C LEU A 30 1.76 8.81 9.52
N ARG A 31 0.84 8.26 10.31
CA ARG A 31 -0.27 8.98 10.93
C ARG A 31 -0.29 8.74 12.43
N ILE A 32 -0.91 9.67 13.16
CA ILE A 32 -1.22 9.53 14.57
C ILE A 32 -2.73 9.69 14.78
N ARG A 33 -3.33 8.80 15.58
CA ARG A 33 -4.72 8.89 16.02
C ARG A 33 -4.81 8.38 17.45
N ASP A 34 -5.45 9.15 18.32
CA ASP A 34 -5.65 8.79 19.74
C ASP A 34 -4.33 8.39 20.45
N GLY A 35 -3.24 9.09 20.12
CA GLY A 35 -1.90 8.85 20.67
C GLY A 35 -1.16 7.64 20.09
N GLN A 36 -1.78 6.89 19.17
CA GLN A 36 -1.19 5.71 18.54
C GLN A 36 -0.72 6.02 17.11
N TRP A 37 0.51 5.62 16.82
CA TRP A 37 1.09 5.71 15.48
C TRP A 37 0.63 4.54 14.61
N TYR A 38 0.27 4.83 13.36
CA TYR A 38 -0.08 3.82 12.37
C TYR A 38 0.33 4.26 10.97
N TYR A 39 0.42 3.30 10.05
CA TYR A 39 0.79 3.56 8.66
C TYR A 39 -0.41 3.42 7.73
N GLN A 40 -0.45 4.29 6.74
CA GLN A 40 -1.32 4.16 5.57
C GLN A 40 -0.48 4.03 4.31
N LEU A 41 -1.06 3.39 3.30
CA LEU A 41 -0.47 3.29 1.96
C LEU A 41 -1.32 4.09 0.98
N GLU A 42 -0.65 4.78 0.05
CA GLU A 42 -1.27 5.26 -1.17
C GLU A 42 -1.17 4.17 -2.23
N LEU A 43 -2.32 3.76 -2.75
CA LEU A 43 -2.47 2.76 -3.79
C LEU A 43 -2.94 3.44 -5.07
N LYS A 44 -2.10 3.40 -6.11
CA LYS A 44 -2.45 3.86 -7.46
C LYS A 44 -3.11 2.74 -8.24
N GLU A 45 -4.32 2.95 -8.73
CA GLU A 45 -5.00 1.94 -9.56
C GLU A 45 -4.33 1.81 -10.92
N VAL A 46 -4.19 0.57 -11.41
CA VAL A 46 -3.59 0.32 -12.72
C VAL A 46 -4.61 0.60 -13.82
N GLY A 47 -4.30 1.55 -14.69
CA GLY A 47 -5.14 1.90 -15.85
C GLY A 47 -6.19 2.98 -15.59
N VAL A 48 -6.34 3.43 -14.33
CA VAL A 48 -7.25 4.50 -13.93
C VAL A 48 -6.46 5.61 -13.25
N ASN A 49 -6.83 6.87 -13.48
CA ASN A 49 -6.20 7.98 -12.79
C ASN A 49 -6.81 8.23 -11.39
N SER A 50 -6.86 7.18 -10.56
CA SER A 50 -7.41 7.20 -9.19
C SER A 50 -6.32 6.81 -8.18
N VAL A 51 -6.50 7.18 -6.91
CA VAL A 51 -5.67 6.74 -5.79
C VAL A 51 -6.57 6.38 -4.60
N LEU A 52 -6.15 5.40 -3.80
CA LEU A 52 -6.79 5.04 -2.54
C LEU A 52 -5.79 5.20 -1.40
N ILE A 53 -6.26 5.72 -0.26
CA ILE A 53 -5.48 5.77 0.98
C ILE A 53 -6.06 4.72 1.94
N VAL A 54 -5.29 3.68 2.22
CA VAL A 54 -5.74 2.54 3.03
C VAL A 54 -4.81 2.31 4.21
N ALA A 55 -5.33 1.69 5.27
CA ALA A 55 -4.50 1.27 6.40
C ALA A 55 -3.55 0.13 5.95
N MET A 56 -2.27 0.25 6.29
CA MET A 56 -1.22 -0.67 5.80
C MET A 56 -1.42 -2.11 6.28
N ASP A 57 -2.04 -2.28 7.44
CA ASP A 57 -2.39 -3.56 8.05
C ASP A 57 -3.49 -4.31 7.29
N LYS A 58 -4.33 -3.61 6.52
CA LYS A 58 -5.37 -4.21 5.67
C LYS A 58 -4.88 -4.67 4.29
N VAL A 59 -3.65 -4.30 3.91
CA VAL A 59 -3.09 -4.69 2.62
C VAL A 59 -2.28 -5.97 2.79
N GLU A 60 -2.70 -7.07 2.17
CA GLU A 60 -1.93 -8.31 2.18
C GLU A 60 -0.77 -8.24 1.18
N SER A 61 0.43 -8.64 1.59
CA SER A 61 1.54 -8.88 0.68
C SER A 61 1.52 -10.35 0.26
N LYS A 62 1.31 -10.60 -1.03
CA LYS A 62 1.71 -11.85 -1.66
C LYS A 62 3.04 -11.59 -2.34
N LEU A 63 4.12 -11.99 -1.68
CA LEU A 63 5.41 -12.11 -2.36
C LEU A 63 5.30 -13.37 -3.22
N GLU A 64 5.26 -13.22 -4.54
CA GLU A 64 5.61 -14.34 -5.41
C GLU A 64 7.12 -14.57 -5.24
N ASP A 65 7.48 -15.76 -4.76
CA ASP A 65 8.86 -16.26 -4.63
C ASP A 65 9.50 -16.52 -6.00
#